data_AF-A0A1F8REN3-F1
#
_entry.id   AF-A0A1F8REN3-F1
#
_cell.length_a   1.000
_cell.length_b   1.000
_cell.length_c   1.000
_cell.angle_alpha   90.00
_cell.angle_beta   90.00
_cell.angle_gamma   90.00
#
_symmetry.space_group_name_H-M   'P 1'
#
loop_
_entity.id
_entity.type
_entity.pdbx_description
1 polymer ?
#
loop_
_entity_poly.entity_id
_entity_poly.type
_entity_poly.pdbx_seq_one_letter_code
_entity_poly.pdbx_strand_id
1 'polypeptide(L)'
;MAPEWHPEYCVDWVAKGFQSGAMAHQISDHDAAALIEICDYWKNKAVKESFERYKGEAEIKELAEMCDEGAWIFSFFRELEFDKSWYAPDFEKVIRKGLSGILIEVEEELRATHPLDDASREKTYFLQALAIVLRAGIGYGQRYAALARKLAEKAEYERKIELESIAEVCGRVPENPARSFREALQSLWLCHVMIFWDTGGSYAAALGRADQYLFPFYRRDIEEGKTTDEEVIELLECLRVKASAGRMFRSIASLQGTSGETQFINCTLGGQTADGRDAVNPLSYLWIEAAMRVTTAHPTLSIRWHENIPADFAMKAAELTRMGLGFPAWFGDKSSIEYLVRMGATLEEARDYCLAGCVLTVIPHKTPAAWPAIISMPKVLELTLNNGVDPRTGKRFGLEIGRLEDFETFEELYDAYKKQVRHFLTRSTEDLNQMRLFRSSLVPQLFASCLFDDCIKRGQDPTGGGCRYQQGTMYLLPIGIIDVADSLAAIGKCVYEEGRIARTGLMEALRVNFEGREDLRRTLLAAPKYGNDDDYVDGIAADMYRWLGEMLGGIDACYGAKYVCAPHSISFQGPAGKTVGALP
;
A
#
# COMPACT_ATOMS: atom_id res chain seq x y z
N MET A 1 12.88 -9.51 -12.76
CA MET A 1 14.08 -8.88 -12.16
C MET A 1 14.54 -9.78 -11.02
N ALA A 2 15.83 -9.82 -10.73
CA ALA A 2 16.31 -10.56 -9.56
C ALA A 2 15.76 -9.92 -8.27
N PRO A 3 15.61 -10.67 -7.17
CA PRO A 3 15.22 -10.09 -5.90
C PRO A 3 16.31 -9.10 -5.45
N GLU A 4 15.89 -7.90 -5.08
CA GLU A 4 16.79 -6.83 -4.61
C GLU A 4 16.66 -6.61 -3.11
N TRP A 5 17.79 -6.27 -2.47
CA TRP A 5 17.88 -5.97 -1.05
C TRP A 5 18.26 -4.51 -0.84
N HIS A 6 17.62 -3.88 0.13
CA HIS A 6 17.77 -2.48 0.47
C HIS A 6 18.32 -2.33 1.91
N PRO A 7 19.64 -2.49 2.08
CA PRO A 7 20.27 -2.55 3.40
C PRO A 7 20.20 -1.22 4.17
N GLU A 8 19.93 -0.10 3.49
CA GLU A 8 19.69 1.20 4.11
C GLU A 8 18.45 1.22 5.01
N TYR A 9 17.48 0.32 4.78
CA TYR A 9 16.29 0.20 5.61
C TYR A 9 16.53 -0.67 6.84
N CYS A 10 17.08 -1.87 6.62
CA CYS A 10 17.20 -2.87 7.66
C CYS A 10 18.17 -4.00 7.26
N VAL A 11 19.09 -4.36 8.17
CA VAL A 11 20.04 -5.48 7.96
C VAL A 11 19.97 -6.57 9.03
N ASP A 12 19.31 -6.32 10.16
CA ASP A 12 19.27 -7.22 11.31
C ASP A 12 18.75 -8.63 10.97
N TRP A 13 17.70 -8.74 10.16
CA TRP A 13 17.12 -10.02 9.76
C TRP A 13 18.04 -10.84 8.86
N VAL A 14 18.85 -10.20 8.01
CA VAL A 14 19.86 -10.86 7.16
C VAL A 14 21.00 -11.38 8.03
N ALA A 15 21.51 -10.54 8.94
CA ALA A 15 22.56 -10.93 9.87
C ALA A 15 22.13 -12.12 10.75
N LYS A 16 20.93 -12.08 11.32
CA LYS A 16 20.33 -13.20 12.09
C LYS A 16 20.17 -14.46 11.23
N GLY A 17 19.79 -14.30 9.96
CA GLY A 17 19.64 -15.39 9.00
C GLY A 17 20.95 -16.14 8.72
N PHE A 18 22.06 -15.43 8.59
CA PHE A 18 23.39 -16.05 8.47
C PHE A 18 23.85 -16.68 9.78
N GLN A 19 23.68 -16.00 10.92
CA GLN A 19 24.08 -16.53 12.24
C GLN A 19 23.35 -17.82 12.62
N SER A 20 22.08 -17.93 12.26
CA SER A 20 21.26 -19.12 12.52
C SER A 20 21.43 -20.24 11.49
N GLY A 21 22.16 -19.99 10.39
CA GLY A 21 22.29 -20.90 9.26
C GLY A 21 21.06 -20.97 8.34
N ALA A 22 20.00 -20.19 8.63
CA ALA A 22 18.76 -20.18 7.85
C ALA A 22 18.96 -19.74 6.38
N MET A 23 20.00 -18.93 6.09
CA MET A 23 20.33 -18.45 4.74
C MET A 23 21.47 -19.22 4.05
N ALA A 24 22.19 -20.10 4.76
CA ALA A 24 23.46 -20.67 4.31
C ALA A 24 23.35 -21.57 3.06
N HIS A 25 22.14 -21.98 2.67
CA HIS A 25 21.90 -22.86 1.52
C HIS A 25 21.09 -22.21 0.39
N GLN A 26 20.74 -20.93 0.53
CA GLN A 26 19.90 -20.20 -0.42
C GLN A 26 20.68 -19.19 -1.27
N ILE A 27 21.95 -18.95 -0.91
CA ILE A 27 22.79 -17.87 -1.44
C ILE A 27 24.15 -18.46 -1.78
N SER A 28 24.76 -18.02 -2.88
CA SER A 28 26.10 -18.46 -3.26
C SER A 28 27.15 -17.99 -2.24
N ASP A 29 28.25 -18.72 -2.08
CA ASP A 29 29.32 -18.33 -1.14
C ASP A 29 29.88 -16.92 -1.45
N HIS A 30 29.95 -16.57 -2.74
CA HIS A 30 30.35 -15.24 -3.20
C HIS A 30 29.40 -14.16 -2.70
N ASP A 31 28.09 -14.35 -2.90
CA ASP A 31 27.09 -13.36 -2.52
C ASP A 31 26.91 -13.31 -1.00
N ALA A 32 27.06 -14.44 -0.29
CA ALA A 32 27.02 -14.49 1.16
C ALA A 32 28.12 -13.62 1.79
N ALA A 33 29.35 -13.69 1.27
CA ALA A 33 30.44 -12.83 1.75
C ALA A 33 30.13 -11.34 1.56
N ALA A 34 29.61 -10.96 0.39
CA ALA A 34 29.20 -9.58 0.10
C ALA A 34 28.07 -9.12 1.03
N LEU A 35 27.06 -9.95 1.27
CA LEU A 35 25.93 -9.62 2.15
C LEU A 35 26.37 -9.43 3.61
N ILE A 36 27.33 -10.22 4.10
CA ILE A 36 27.89 -10.06 5.44
C ILE A 36 28.64 -8.73 5.55
N GLU A 37 29.47 -8.38 4.57
CA GLU A 37 30.17 -7.09 4.54
C GLU A 37 29.19 -5.90 4.53
N ILE A 38 28.11 -6.00 3.73
CA ILE A 38 27.06 -4.99 3.70
C ILE A 38 26.35 -4.89 5.05
N CYS A 39 26.03 -6.02 5.70
CA CYS A 39 25.45 -6.03 7.04
C CYS A 39 26.36 -5.31 8.03
N ASP A 40 27.67 -5.58 8.00
CA ASP A 40 28.63 -4.93 8.91
C ASP A 40 28.74 -3.42 8.66
N TYR A 41 28.67 -2.98 7.41
CA TYR A 41 28.66 -1.56 7.08
C TYR A 41 27.40 -0.84 7.60
N TRP A 42 26.22 -1.43 7.39
CA TRP A 42 24.92 -0.82 7.70
C TRP A 42 24.43 -1.06 9.12
N LYS A 43 25.07 -1.97 9.85
CA LYS A 43 24.81 -2.20 11.27
C LYS A 43 24.84 -0.87 12.01
N ASN A 44 23.76 -0.58 12.74
CA ASN A 44 23.60 0.67 13.46
C ASN A 44 23.63 1.93 12.57
N LYS A 45 23.28 1.82 11.28
CA LYS A 45 23.11 2.95 10.35
C LYS A 45 21.81 2.86 9.56
N ALA A 46 21.32 1.65 9.32
CA ALA A 46 20.03 1.41 8.70
C ALA A 46 18.88 2.07 9.48
N VAL A 47 17.78 2.37 8.79
CA VAL A 47 16.62 3.12 9.31
C VAL A 47 16.05 2.46 10.56
N LYS A 48 15.77 1.16 10.52
CA LYS A 48 15.20 0.41 11.65
C LYS A 48 16.11 0.46 12.88
N GLU A 49 17.37 0.05 12.73
CA GLU A 49 18.35 0.01 13.81
C GLU A 49 18.67 1.41 14.37
N SER A 50 18.55 2.46 13.54
CA SER A 50 18.71 3.84 13.99
C SER A 50 17.50 4.34 14.78
N PHE A 51 16.29 3.98 14.36
CA PHE A 51 15.06 4.30 15.09
C PHE A 51 15.00 3.55 16.43
N GLU A 52 15.40 2.28 16.45
CA GLU A 52 15.46 1.48 17.68
C GLU A 52 16.39 2.09 18.73
N ARG A 53 17.55 2.59 18.32
CA ARG A 53 18.46 3.31 19.21
C ARG A 53 17.91 4.66 19.67
N TYR A 54 17.17 5.35 18.81
CA TYR A 54 16.50 6.61 19.16
C TYR A 54 15.45 6.40 20.25
N LYS A 55 14.65 5.33 20.15
CA LYS A 55 13.64 4.94 21.17
C LYS A 55 14.25 4.38 22.45
N GLY A 56 15.33 3.61 22.32
CA GLY A 56 16.00 2.96 23.44
C GLY A 56 15.47 1.55 23.72
N GLU A 57 16.34 0.72 24.32
CA GLU A 57 16.14 -0.73 24.42
C GLU A 57 14.88 -1.14 25.19
N ALA A 58 14.54 -0.42 26.26
CA ALA A 58 13.38 -0.74 27.10
C ALA A 58 12.07 -0.57 26.33
N GLU A 59 11.91 0.56 25.63
CA GLU A 59 10.70 0.86 24.85
C GLU A 59 10.58 -0.06 23.63
N ILE A 60 11.70 -0.35 22.95
CA ILE A 60 11.70 -1.30 21.82
C ILE A 60 11.32 -2.70 22.29
N LYS A 61 11.80 -3.15 23.44
CA LYS A 61 11.43 -4.45 23.99
C LYS A 61 9.93 -4.51 24.31
N GLU A 62 9.37 -3.48 24.92
CA GLU A 62 7.93 -3.38 25.17
C GLU A 62 7.12 -3.44 23.87
N LEU A 63 7.51 -2.65 22.86
CA LEU A 63 6.87 -2.67 21.55
C LEU A 63 6.96 -4.05 20.90
N ALA A 64 8.12 -4.71 20.92
CA ALA A 64 8.29 -6.04 20.36
C ALA A 64 7.36 -7.08 21.00
N GLU A 65 7.11 -6.98 22.31
CA GLU A 65 6.17 -7.86 23.02
C GLU A 65 4.71 -7.62 22.62
N MET A 66 4.34 -6.40 22.21
CA MET A 66 2.97 -6.06 21.79
C MET A 66 2.72 -6.27 20.29
N CYS A 67 3.75 -6.16 19.45
CA CYS A 67 3.61 -6.04 18.00
C CYS A 67 3.70 -7.39 17.25
N ASP A 68 4.18 -7.35 16.00
CA ASP A 68 4.17 -8.43 15.00
C ASP A 68 4.80 -9.76 15.48
N GLU A 69 5.82 -9.71 16.33
CA GLU A 69 6.54 -10.89 16.84
C GLU A 69 6.04 -11.35 18.23
N GLY A 70 5.24 -10.52 18.89
CA GLY A 70 4.75 -10.71 20.25
C GLY A 70 3.26 -11.07 20.29
N ALA A 71 2.47 -10.20 20.94
CA ALA A 71 1.04 -10.36 21.13
C ALA A 71 0.19 -10.09 19.88
N TRP A 72 0.77 -9.48 18.84
CA TRP A 72 0.07 -9.02 17.63
C TRP A 72 -1.16 -8.17 17.98
N ILE A 73 -0.97 -7.15 18.81
CA ILE A 73 -2.03 -6.17 19.08
C ILE A 73 -2.09 -5.18 17.91
N PHE A 74 -0.93 -4.69 17.48
CA PHE A 74 -0.77 -3.84 16.30
C PHE A 74 0.52 -4.17 15.54
N SER A 75 0.63 -3.74 14.28
CA SER A 75 1.86 -3.85 13.47
C SER A 75 2.68 -2.56 13.58
N PHE A 76 4.00 -2.69 13.70
CA PHE A 76 4.89 -1.54 13.87
C PHE A 76 6.19 -1.66 13.08
N PHE A 77 7.05 -2.63 13.41
CA PHE A 77 8.42 -2.69 12.90
C PHE A 77 8.52 -2.86 11.38
N ARG A 78 7.49 -3.43 10.75
CA ARG A 78 7.48 -3.60 9.29
C ARG A 78 7.50 -2.28 8.52
N GLU A 79 6.99 -1.20 9.11
CA GLU A 79 7.04 0.14 8.51
C GLU A 79 8.47 0.72 8.45
N LEU A 80 9.43 0.12 9.17
CA LEU A 80 10.86 0.47 9.12
C LEU A 80 11.67 -0.41 8.17
N GLU A 81 11.14 -1.57 7.75
CA GLU A 81 11.90 -2.58 6.98
C GLU A 81 11.96 -2.28 5.47
N PHE A 82 10.99 -1.55 4.94
CA PHE A 82 10.91 -1.18 3.52
C PHE A 82 9.94 0.00 3.31
N ASP A 83 10.01 0.66 2.16
CA ASP A 83 9.00 1.65 1.76
C ASP A 83 7.83 1.01 1.02
N LYS A 84 6.67 1.64 1.03
CA LYS A 84 5.46 1.07 0.44
C LYS A 84 5.12 1.63 -0.92
N SER A 85 5.51 2.85 -1.27
CA SER A 85 5.19 3.44 -2.59
C SER A 85 3.69 3.39 -2.93
N TRP A 86 2.82 3.32 -1.91
CA TRP A 86 1.37 3.19 -2.03
C TRP A 86 0.72 4.52 -2.43
N TYR A 87 1.00 4.95 -3.66
CA TYR A 87 0.50 6.17 -4.28
C TYR A 87 0.40 6.01 -5.80
N ALA A 88 0.02 7.07 -6.50
CA ALA A 88 0.01 7.13 -7.96
C ALA A 88 0.87 8.31 -8.44
N PRO A 89 2.07 8.09 -9.02
CA PRO A 89 2.94 9.15 -9.54
C PRO A 89 2.40 9.79 -10.82
N ASP A 90 2.89 11.00 -11.15
CA ASP A 90 2.57 11.68 -12.41
C ASP A 90 3.40 11.14 -13.58
N PHE A 91 3.02 9.97 -14.10
CA PHE A 91 3.64 9.45 -15.31
C PHE A 91 3.35 10.32 -16.54
N GLU A 92 2.23 11.04 -16.57
CA GLU A 92 1.89 11.94 -17.66
C GLU A 92 2.91 13.08 -17.79
N LYS A 93 3.34 13.67 -16.67
CA LYS A 93 4.38 14.71 -16.63
C LYS A 93 5.66 14.27 -17.32
N VAL A 94 6.18 13.08 -17.01
CA VAL A 94 7.41 12.60 -17.67
C VAL A 94 7.17 12.26 -19.14
N ILE A 95 6.01 11.71 -19.50
CA ILE A 95 5.67 11.41 -20.89
C ILE A 95 5.62 12.70 -21.73
N ARG A 96 5.09 13.79 -21.18
CA ARG A 96 4.92 15.07 -21.89
C ARG A 96 6.14 15.97 -21.87
N LYS A 97 6.90 15.99 -20.78
CA LYS A 97 8.05 16.90 -20.59
C LYS A 97 9.41 16.23 -20.76
N GLY A 98 9.48 14.90 -20.58
CA GLY A 98 10.73 14.19 -20.39
C GLY A 98 11.41 14.55 -19.06
N LEU A 99 12.36 13.73 -18.60
CA LEU A 99 13.18 14.02 -17.42
C LEU A 99 14.01 15.28 -17.60
N SER A 100 14.37 15.64 -18.84
CA SER A 100 15.06 16.91 -19.14
C SER A 100 14.20 18.13 -18.81
N GLY A 101 12.91 18.10 -19.16
CA GLY A 101 11.97 19.16 -18.79
C GLY A 101 11.77 19.28 -17.29
N ILE A 102 11.70 18.14 -16.57
CA ILE A 102 11.59 18.14 -15.10
C ILE A 102 12.89 18.63 -14.45
N LEU A 103 14.05 18.30 -15.02
CA LEU A 103 15.34 18.80 -14.54
C LEU A 103 15.43 20.32 -14.62
N ILE A 104 14.88 20.93 -15.67
CA ILE A 104 14.79 22.39 -15.79
C ILE A 104 13.97 22.97 -14.64
N GLU A 105 12.80 22.40 -14.31
CA GLU A 105 11.96 22.84 -13.18
C GLU A 105 12.74 22.79 -11.84
N VAL A 106 13.48 21.70 -11.61
CA VAL A 106 14.31 21.53 -10.41
C VAL A 106 15.44 22.57 -10.36
N GLU A 107 16.13 22.80 -11.48
CA GLU A 107 17.23 23.76 -11.55
C GLU A 107 16.74 25.21 -11.40
N GLU A 108 15.55 25.53 -11.89
CA GLU A 108 14.89 26.82 -11.68
C GLU A 108 14.54 27.05 -10.22
N GLU A 109 13.90 26.08 -9.56
CA GLU A 109 13.57 26.17 -8.13
C GLU A 109 14.83 26.22 -7.26
N LEU A 110 15.89 25.49 -7.64
CA LEU A 110 17.18 25.55 -6.97
C LEU A 110 17.83 26.93 -7.08
N ARG A 111 17.79 27.57 -8.26
CA ARG A 111 18.28 28.95 -8.45
C ARG A 111 17.47 29.97 -7.65
N ALA A 112 16.18 29.75 -7.50
CA ALA A 112 15.28 30.60 -6.72
C ALA A 112 15.42 30.40 -5.20
N THR A 113 16.02 29.30 -4.75
CA THR A 113 16.21 29.00 -3.33
C THR A 113 17.50 29.61 -2.81
N HIS A 114 17.41 30.43 -1.76
CA HIS A 114 18.56 31.01 -1.07
C HIS A 114 18.70 30.40 0.32
N PRO A 115 19.84 29.76 0.66
CA PRO A 115 20.05 29.16 1.97
C PRO A 115 20.29 30.25 3.02
N LEU A 116 19.27 30.54 3.81
CA LEU A 116 19.24 31.56 4.87
C LEU A 116 19.07 30.95 6.27
N ASP A 117 18.56 29.72 6.34
CA ASP A 117 18.25 28.96 7.56
C ASP A 117 18.36 27.44 7.28
N ASP A 118 18.11 26.62 8.29
CA ASP A 118 18.16 25.16 8.12
C ASP A 118 17.13 24.67 7.09
N ALA A 119 15.92 25.21 7.07
CA ALA A 119 14.87 24.77 6.13
C ALA A 119 15.25 25.02 4.67
N SER A 120 15.75 26.22 4.35
CA SER A 120 16.22 26.58 3.01
C SER A 120 17.52 25.86 2.64
N ARG A 121 18.37 25.52 3.61
CA ARG A 121 19.54 24.65 3.39
C ARG A 121 19.11 23.22 3.03
N GLU A 122 18.20 22.61 3.80
CA GLU A 122 17.71 21.26 3.51
C GLU A 122 16.99 21.21 2.14
N LYS A 123 16.18 22.22 1.82
CA LYS A 123 15.58 22.36 0.48
C LYS A 123 16.63 22.43 -0.63
N THR A 124 17.73 23.16 -0.40
CA THR A 124 18.84 23.24 -1.36
C THR A 124 19.47 21.86 -1.61
N TYR A 125 19.77 21.11 -0.54
CA TYR A 125 20.33 19.76 -0.65
C TYR A 125 19.37 18.80 -1.35
N PHE A 126 18.08 18.86 -1.00
CA PHE A 126 17.06 18.06 -1.62
C PHE A 126 16.96 18.32 -3.13
N LEU A 127 16.88 19.57 -3.57
CA LEU A 127 16.82 19.94 -4.99
C LEU A 127 18.08 19.53 -5.76
N GLN A 128 19.26 19.65 -5.14
CA GLN A 128 20.51 19.13 -5.72
C GLN A 128 20.45 17.60 -5.92
N ALA A 129 19.92 16.88 -4.92
CA ALA A 129 19.74 15.44 -5.01
C ALA A 129 18.73 15.06 -6.11
N LEU A 130 17.62 15.80 -6.26
CA LEU A 130 16.66 15.62 -7.36
C LEU A 130 17.34 15.75 -8.73
N ALA A 131 18.18 16.78 -8.92
CA ALA A 131 18.90 16.98 -10.17
C ALA A 131 19.86 15.81 -10.49
N ILE A 132 20.50 15.22 -9.47
CA ILE A 132 21.37 14.05 -9.64
C ILE A 132 20.56 12.84 -10.09
N VAL A 133 19.44 12.51 -9.41
CA VAL A 133 18.64 11.32 -9.75
C VAL A 133 17.96 11.44 -11.11
N LEU A 134 17.57 12.65 -11.53
CA LEU A 134 17.04 12.88 -12.88
C LEU A 134 18.09 12.61 -13.97
N ARG A 135 19.33 13.10 -13.79
CA ARG A 135 20.44 12.81 -14.71
C ARG A 135 20.80 11.32 -14.73
N ALA A 136 20.74 10.65 -13.58
CA ALA A 136 20.93 9.20 -13.50
C ALA A 136 19.84 8.45 -14.27
N GLY A 137 18.58 8.88 -14.17
CA GLY A 137 17.45 8.31 -14.91
C GLY A 137 17.56 8.48 -16.43
N ILE A 138 18.04 9.63 -16.90
CA ILE A 138 18.39 9.85 -18.31
C ILE A 138 19.47 8.85 -18.75
N GLY A 139 20.55 8.75 -17.98
CA GLY A 139 21.64 7.81 -18.24
C GLY A 139 21.17 6.35 -18.28
N TYR A 140 20.18 5.98 -17.46
CA TYR A 140 19.61 4.64 -17.45
C TYR A 140 18.90 4.29 -18.77
N GLY A 141 18.08 5.19 -19.31
CA GLY A 141 17.46 5.02 -20.63
C GLY A 141 18.51 4.85 -21.74
N GLN A 142 19.53 5.72 -21.74
CA GLN A 142 20.63 5.67 -22.73
C GLN A 142 21.44 4.37 -22.67
N ARG A 143 21.60 3.77 -21.48
CA ARG A 143 22.24 2.46 -21.32
C ARG A 143 21.45 1.35 -21.99
N TYR A 144 20.11 1.35 -21.87
CA TYR A 144 19.26 0.38 -22.58
C TYR A 144 19.30 0.61 -24.09
N ALA A 145 19.32 1.86 -24.54
CA ALA A 145 19.47 2.17 -25.95
C ALA A 145 20.78 1.59 -26.52
N ALA A 146 21.90 1.83 -25.83
CA ALA A 146 23.21 1.30 -26.21
C ALA A 146 23.25 -0.23 -26.21
N LEU A 147 22.66 -0.88 -25.19
CA LEU A 147 22.58 -2.33 -25.11
C LEU A 147 21.74 -2.91 -26.26
N ALA A 148 20.59 -2.31 -26.56
CA ALA A 148 19.72 -2.75 -27.64
C ALA A 148 20.42 -2.65 -29.01
N ARG A 149 21.16 -1.55 -29.28
CA ARG A 149 21.99 -1.43 -30.49
C ARG A 149 23.02 -2.56 -30.60
N LYS A 150 23.75 -2.81 -29.52
CA LYS A 150 24.76 -3.88 -29.46
C LYS A 150 24.15 -5.27 -29.69
N LEU A 151 22.95 -5.52 -29.19
CA LEU A 151 22.25 -6.79 -29.42
C LEU A 151 21.73 -6.89 -30.85
N ALA A 152 21.27 -5.78 -31.44
CA ALA A 152 20.80 -5.73 -32.83
C ALA A 152 21.91 -6.09 -33.83
N GLU A 153 23.18 -5.75 -33.55
CA GLU A 153 24.34 -6.12 -34.37
C GLU A 153 24.50 -7.64 -34.54
N LYS A 154 23.97 -8.44 -33.60
CA LYS A 154 24.08 -9.91 -33.59
C LYS A 154 22.75 -10.62 -33.83
N ALA A 155 21.67 -9.87 -34.01
CA ALA A 155 20.34 -10.41 -34.22
C ALA A 155 20.04 -10.50 -35.72
N GLU A 156 19.18 -11.44 -36.08
CA GLU A 156 18.76 -11.68 -37.46
C GLU A 156 17.27 -11.35 -37.63
N TYR A 157 16.87 -11.01 -38.86
CA TYR A 157 15.47 -10.83 -39.28
C TYR A 157 14.65 -9.87 -38.38
N GLU A 158 13.45 -10.30 -37.95
CA GLU A 158 12.48 -9.53 -37.18
C GLU A 158 13.05 -9.05 -35.85
N ARG A 159 13.83 -9.89 -35.16
CA ARG A 159 14.41 -9.53 -33.87
C ARG A 159 15.39 -8.36 -33.97
N LYS A 160 16.09 -8.22 -35.09
CA LYS A 160 16.96 -7.07 -35.32
C LYS A 160 16.15 -5.78 -35.40
N ILE A 161 15.05 -5.79 -36.15
CA ILE A 161 14.13 -4.65 -36.30
C ILE A 161 13.55 -4.24 -34.94
N GLU A 162 13.12 -5.21 -34.13
CA GLU A 162 12.63 -4.95 -32.78
C GLU A 162 13.69 -4.29 -31.89
N LEU A 163 14.94 -4.80 -31.90
CA LEU A 163 16.03 -4.27 -31.09
C LEU A 163 16.48 -2.88 -31.55
N GLU A 164 16.50 -2.62 -32.86
CA GLU A 164 16.74 -1.29 -33.41
C GLU A 164 15.63 -0.31 -32.98
N SER A 165 14.37 -0.75 -33.00
CA SER A 165 13.26 0.05 -32.49
C SER A 165 13.35 0.30 -30.98
N ILE A 166 13.70 -0.70 -30.17
CA ILE A 166 13.96 -0.52 -28.72
C ILE A 166 15.09 0.49 -28.51
N ALA A 167 16.15 0.42 -29.32
CA ALA A 167 17.26 1.36 -29.25
C ALA A 167 16.86 2.80 -29.59
N GLU A 168 16.00 2.99 -30.59
CA GLU A 168 15.45 4.31 -30.92
C GLU A 168 14.59 4.85 -29.76
N VAL A 169 13.64 4.04 -29.29
CA VAL A 169 12.71 4.42 -28.22
C VAL A 169 13.47 4.78 -26.95
N CYS A 170 14.33 3.90 -26.44
CA CYS A 170 15.12 4.16 -25.23
C CYS A 170 16.17 5.28 -25.42
N GLY A 171 16.56 5.57 -26.67
CA GLY A 171 17.42 6.71 -26.98
C GLY A 171 16.70 8.05 -26.90
N ARG A 172 15.36 8.03 -26.99
CA ARG A 172 14.48 9.20 -26.89
C ARG A 172 13.92 9.39 -25.48
N VAL A 173 13.30 8.37 -24.92
CA VAL A 173 12.61 8.40 -23.61
C VAL A 173 13.41 7.63 -22.55
N PRO A 174 13.38 8.05 -21.27
CA PRO A 174 12.51 9.07 -20.69
C PRO A 174 13.13 10.48 -20.69
N GLU A 175 14.27 10.69 -21.36
CA GLU A 175 14.93 12.00 -21.39
C GLU A 175 14.05 13.08 -22.01
N ASN A 176 13.41 12.77 -23.14
CA ASN A 176 12.63 13.71 -23.92
C ASN A 176 11.13 13.33 -23.94
N PRO A 177 10.24 14.27 -24.32
CA PRO A 177 8.83 13.97 -24.54
C PRO A 177 8.60 12.83 -25.54
N ALA A 178 7.65 11.96 -25.21
CA ALA A 178 7.22 10.87 -26.06
C ALA A 178 6.51 11.38 -27.33
N ARG A 179 6.73 10.68 -28.45
CA ARG A 179 6.20 11.00 -29.78
C ARG A 179 5.25 9.93 -30.31
N SER A 180 5.11 8.81 -29.61
CA SER A 180 4.27 7.65 -29.94
C SER A 180 3.75 6.97 -28.69
N PHE A 181 2.76 6.09 -28.83
CA PHE A 181 2.25 5.24 -27.75
C PHE A 181 3.37 4.35 -27.18
N ARG A 182 4.18 3.75 -28.05
CA ARG A 182 5.32 2.92 -27.62
C ARG A 182 6.35 3.70 -26.80
N GLU A 183 6.67 4.93 -27.20
CA GLU A 183 7.53 5.82 -26.42
C GLU A 183 6.88 6.21 -25.08
N ALA A 184 5.58 6.50 -25.05
CA ALA A 184 4.88 6.85 -23.82
C ALA A 184 4.87 5.67 -22.82
N LEU A 185 4.56 4.46 -23.29
CA LEU A 185 4.55 3.25 -22.48
C LEU A 185 5.96 2.89 -21.97
N GLN A 186 6.98 3.03 -22.81
CA GLN A 186 8.36 2.77 -22.41
C GLN A 186 8.86 3.80 -21.38
N SER A 187 8.48 5.07 -21.53
CA SER A 187 8.80 6.13 -20.57
C SER A 187 8.18 5.84 -19.21
N LEU A 188 6.89 5.48 -19.18
CA LEU A 188 6.19 5.03 -17.98
C LEU A 188 6.94 3.88 -17.30
N TRP A 189 7.27 2.83 -18.06
CA TRP A 189 7.93 1.66 -17.48
C TRP A 189 9.31 1.97 -16.90
N LEU A 190 10.14 2.76 -17.60
CA LEU A 190 11.46 3.15 -17.09
C LEU A 190 11.35 3.95 -15.79
N CYS A 191 10.41 4.90 -15.72
CA CYS A 191 10.18 5.67 -14.50
C CYS A 191 9.60 4.84 -13.36
N HIS A 192 8.71 3.88 -13.66
CA HIS A 192 8.20 2.94 -12.66
C HIS A 192 9.33 2.09 -12.04
N VAL A 193 10.29 1.61 -12.85
CA VAL A 193 11.47 0.89 -12.34
C VAL A 193 12.38 1.79 -11.51
N MET A 194 12.54 3.06 -11.87
CA MET A 194 13.33 4.01 -11.07
C MET A 194 12.69 4.29 -9.71
N ILE A 195 11.35 4.41 -9.65
CA ILE A 195 10.62 4.52 -8.37
C ILE A 195 10.84 3.28 -7.52
N PHE A 196 10.80 2.07 -8.10
CA PHE A 196 11.05 0.83 -7.37
C PHE A 196 12.39 0.87 -6.61
N TRP A 197 13.46 1.34 -7.26
CA TRP A 197 14.77 1.50 -6.62
C TRP A 197 14.83 2.61 -5.59
N ASP A 198 14.16 3.73 -5.85
CA ASP A 198 14.07 4.88 -4.96
C ASP A 198 13.30 4.57 -3.66
N THR A 199 12.49 3.52 -3.66
CA THR A 199 11.53 3.20 -2.59
C THR A 199 11.77 1.84 -1.95
N GLY A 200 13.03 1.49 -1.71
CA GLY A 200 13.34 0.29 -0.91
C GLY A 200 12.83 -1.01 -1.52
N GLY A 201 12.67 -1.06 -2.85
CA GLY A 201 12.25 -2.25 -3.56
C GLY A 201 10.75 -2.52 -3.47
N SER A 202 9.93 -1.47 -3.45
CA SER A 202 8.47 -1.59 -3.54
C SER A 202 7.95 -1.18 -4.90
N TYR A 203 7.28 -2.12 -5.57
CA TYR A 203 6.64 -1.89 -6.86
C TYR A 203 5.23 -1.29 -6.75
N ALA A 204 4.74 -1.01 -5.54
CA ALA A 204 3.33 -0.69 -5.36
C ALA A 204 2.92 0.74 -5.79
N ALA A 205 3.79 1.43 -6.51
CA ALA A 205 3.47 2.65 -7.25
C ALA A 205 2.48 2.33 -8.36
N ALA A 206 1.25 2.82 -8.21
CA ALA A 206 0.19 2.60 -9.17
C ALA A 206 0.48 3.30 -10.50
N LEU A 207 0.07 2.67 -11.60
CA LEU A 207 0.06 3.29 -12.92
C LEU A 207 -1.02 4.38 -13.03
N GLY A 208 -1.94 4.47 -12.07
CA GLY A 208 -3.03 5.44 -12.07
C GLY A 208 -4.01 5.18 -13.21
N ARG A 209 -4.54 6.25 -13.81
CA ARG A 209 -5.49 6.21 -14.94
C ARG A 209 -4.78 6.07 -16.28
N ALA A 210 -4.06 4.97 -16.47
CA ALA A 210 -3.20 4.76 -17.64
C ALA A 210 -3.98 4.72 -18.96
N ASP A 211 -5.25 4.34 -18.93
CA ASP A 211 -6.14 4.43 -20.08
C ASP A 211 -6.51 5.87 -20.46
N GLN A 212 -6.30 6.86 -19.59
CA GLN A 212 -6.61 8.27 -19.86
C GLN A 212 -5.39 9.02 -20.39
N TYR A 213 -4.26 9.00 -19.66
CA TYR A 213 -3.10 9.81 -20.06
C TYR A 213 -2.30 9.21 -21.23
N LEU A 214 -2.43 7.90 -21.51
CA LEU A 214 -1.84 7.28 -22.71
C LEU A 214 -2.75 7.39 -23.93
N PHE A 215 -4.06 7.59 -23.74
CA PHE A 215 -5.04 7.60 -24.83
C PHE A 215 -4.75 8.62 -25.95
N PRO A 216 -4.29 9.86 -25.66
CA PRO A 216 -3.93 10.79 -26.72
C PRO A 216 -2.83 10.27 -27.67
N PHE A 217 -1.88 9.48 -27.15
CA PHE A 217 -0.81 8.89 -27.95
C PHE A 217 -1.32 7.70 -28.76
N TYR A 218 -2.11 6.82 -28.13
CA TYR A 218 -2.77 5.71 -28.81
C TYR A 218 -3.66 6.22 -29.97
N ARG A 219 -4.57 7.15 -29.69
CA ARG A 219 -5.53 7.66 -30.68
C ARG A 219 -4.82 8.26 -31.89
N ARG A 220 -3.81 9.13 -31.65
CA ARG A 220 -3.04 9.75 -32.73
C ARG A 220 -2.34 8.68 -33.58
N ASP A 221 -1.69 7.71 -32.94
CA ASP A 221 -0.91 6.71 -33.67
C ASP A 221 -1.81 5.77 -34.49
N ILE A 222 -3.04 5.47 -34.01
CA ILE A 222 -4.07 4.76 -34.78
C ILE A 222 -4.54 5.60 -35.97
N GLU A 223 -4.89 6.88 -35.75
CA GLU A 223 -5.37 7.80 -36.79
C GLU A 223 -4.33 8.04 -37.89
N GLU A 224 -3.04 8.04 -37.53
CA GLU A 224 -1.91 8.20 -38.46
C GLU A 224 -1.46 6.89 -39.10
N GLY A 225 -2.08 5.75 -38.75
CA GLY A 225 -1.72 4.42 -39.27
C GLY A 225 -0.32 3.95 -38.86
N LYS A 226 0.20 4.47 -37.73
CA LYS A 226 1.51 4.11 -37.17
C LYS A 226 1.49 2.83 -36.35
N THR A 227 0.30 2.46 -35.85
CA THR A 227 0.11 1.24 -35.09
C THR A 227 -1.29 0.66 -35.31
N THR A 228 -1.53 -0.52 -34.75
CA THR A 228 -2.83 -1.20 -34.73
C THR A 228 -3.24 -1.56 -33.30
N ASP A 229 -4.52 -1.86 -33.09
CA ASP A 229 -5.00 -2.33 -31.78
C ASP A 229 -4.26 -3.59 -31.30
N GLU A 230 -3.92 -4.49 -32.22
CA GLU A 230 -3.22 -5.75 -31.90
C GLU A 230 -1.78 -5.49 -31.42
N GLU A 231 -1.05 -4.59 -32.07
CA GLU A 231 0.29 -4.17 -31.62
C GLU A 231 0.24 -3.46 -30.26
N VAL A 232 -0.81 -2.68 -30.00
CA VAL A 232 -1.01 -2.02 -28.71
C VAL A 232 -1.31 -3.06 -27.63
N ILE A 233 -2.16 -4.06 -27.91
CA ILE A 233 -2.41 -5.18 -27.01
C ILE A 233 -1.10 -5.92 -26.71
N GLU A 234 -0.28 -6.24 -27.71
CA GLU A 234 1.01 -6.92 -27.51
C GLU A 234 1.95 -6.10 -26.58
N LEU A 235 2.00 -4.77 -26.75
CA LEU A 235 2.79 -3.90 -25.86
C LEU A 235 2.25 -3.91 -24.43
N LEU A 236 0.93 -3.93 -24.25
CA LEU A 236 0.30 -4.04 -22.93
C LEU A 236 0.56 -5.42 -22.31
N GLU A 237 0.47 -6.50 -23.08
CA GLU A 237 0.85 -7.86 -22.67
C GLU A 237 2.31 -7.93 -22.19
N CYS A 238 3.23 -7.32 -22.94
CA CYS A 238 4.63 -7.16 -22.55
C CYS A 238 4.75 -6.43 -21.21
N LEU A 239 4.02 -5.33 -21.01
CA LEU A 239 4.01 -4.62 -19.74
C LEU A 239 3.50 -5.51 -18.60
N ARG A 240 2.46 -6.33 -18.82
CA ARG A 240 1.95 -7.28 -17.80
C ARG A 240 3.03 -8.27 -17.36
N VAL A 241 3.75 -8.84 -18.33
CA VAL A 241 4.88 -9.75 -18.05
C VAL A 241 5.95 -9.02 -17.25
N LYS A 242 6.31 -7.79 -17.64
CA LYS A 242 7.34 -6.98 -16.96
C LYS A 242 6.95 -6.61 -15.53
N ALA A 243 5.72 -6.15 -15.31
CA ALA A 243 5.17 -5.79 -14.01
C ALA A 243 5.04 -7.00 -13.07
N SER A 244 4.80 -8.19 -13.61
CA SER A 244 4.65 -9.43 -12.83
C SER A 244 5.99 -10.16 -12.55
N ALA A 245 7.07 -9.74 -13.20
CA ALA A 245 8.40 -10.34 -13.06
C ALA A 245 9.22 -9.78 -11.89
N GLY A 246 8.66 -8.86 -11.10
CA GLY A 246 9.28 -8.34 -9.88
C GLY A 246 9.46 -9.43 -8.82
N ARG A 247 10.57 -9.37 -8.08
CA ARG A 247 10.87 -10.24 -6.94
C ARG A 247 11.40 -9.37 -5.80
N MET A 248 11.13 -9.75 -4.56
CA MET A 248 11.51 -8.97 -3.38
C MET A 248 12.37 -9.82 -2.45
N PHE A 249 13.53 -9.31 -2.01
CA PHE A 249 14.31 -9.94 -0.96
C PHE A 249 13.96 -9.32 0.41
N ARG A 250 13.03 -9.95 1.14
CA ARG A 250 12.48 -9.43 2.40
C ARG A 250 12.46 -10.48 3.50
N SER A 251 12.32 -10.03 4.74
CA SER A 251 12.13 -10.89 5.91
C SER A 251 10.86 -11.75 5.76
N ILE A 252 10.87 -12.97 6.31
CA ILE A 252 9.71 -13.88 6.28
C ILE A 252 8.50 -13.21 6.98
N ALA A 253 8.75 -12.50 8.08
CA ALA A 253 7.73 -11.74 8.80
C ALA A 253 7.07 -10.71 7.87
N SER A 254 7.85 -9.97 7.08
CA SER A 254 7.32 -9.03 6.09
C SER A 254 6.48 -9.72 5.01
N LEU A 255 6.94 -10.84 4.45
CA LEU A 255 6.23 -11.56 3.38
C LEU A 255 4.87 -12.14 3.80
N GLN A 256 4.73 -12.60 5.06
CA GLN A 256 3.47 -13.18 5.56
C GLN A 256 2.32 -12.16 5.64
N GLY A 257 2.64 -10.87 5.80
CA GLY A 257 1.66 -9.78 5.88
C GLY A 257 1.28 -9.14 4.54
N THR A 258 2.07 -9.38 3.49
CA THR A 258 1.94 -8.69 2.19
C THR A 258 1.57 -9.61 1.02
N SER A 259 0.87 -10.72 1.28
CA SER A 259 0.48 -11.69 0.24
C SER A 259 1.67 -12.21 -0.60
N GLY A 260 2.78 -12.54 0.06
CA GLY A 260 3.98 -13.07 -0.60
C GLY A 260 4.68 -12.00 -1.46
N GLU A 261 4.91 -12.31 -2.74
CA GLU A 261 5.62 -11.45 -3.71
C GLU A 261 4.68 -10.53 -4.52
N THR A 262 3.49 -10.24 -3.99
CA THR A 262 2.54 -9.35 -4.66
C THR A 262 3.11 -7.94 -4.76
N GLN A 263 3.04 -7.36 -5.96
CA GLN A 263 3.65 -6.07 -6.29
C GLN A 263 2.70 -4.88 -6.09
N PHE A 264 1.39 -5.14 -5.98
CA PHE A 264 0.33 -4.13 -5.80
C PHE A 264 0.36 -2.98 -6.84
N ILE A 265 0.85 -3.24 -8.05
CA ILE A 265 0.82 -2.29 -9.17
C ILE A 265 -0.62 -2.17 -9.67
N ASN A 266 -1.33 -1.11 -9.27
CA ASN A 266 -2.71 -0.85 -9.68
C ASN A 266 -2.78 -0.05 -10.98
N CYS A 267 -3.66 -0.45 -11.90
CA CYS A 267 -4.03 0.31 -13.09
C CYS A 267 -5.55 0.53 -13.07
N THR A 268 -5.97 1.79 -12.94
CA THR A 268 -7.38 2.18 -12.89
C THR A 268 -7.89 2.50 -14.29
N LEU A 269 -9.05 1.96 -14.65
CA LEU A 269 -9.70 2.13 -15.96
C LEU A 269 -11.10 2.71 -15.83
N GLY A 270 -11.56 3.42 -16.86
CA GLY A 270 -12.91 3.99 -16.93
C GLY A 270 -13.13 5.07 -15.87
N GLY A 271 -14.36 5.16 -15.34
CA GLY A 271 -14.78 6.19 -14.40
C GLY A 271 -15.21 7.47 -15.10
N GLN A 272 -15.12 8.60 -14.41
CA GLN A 272 -15.56 9.89 -14.92
C GLN A 272 -14.38 10.80 -15.33
N THR A 273 -14.62 11.68 -16.30
CA THR A 273 -13.78 12.84 -16.58
C THR A 273 -13.97 13.92 -15.50
N ALA A 274 -13.11 14.94 -15.47
CA ALA A 274 -13.22 16.04 -14.49
C ALA A 274 -14.59 16.77 -14.53
N ASP A 275 -15.21 16.84 -15.71
CA ASP A 275 -16.55 17.41 -15.91
C ASP A 275 -17.71 16.43 -15.64
N GLY A 276 -17.42 15.17 -15.28
CA GLY A 276 -18.43 14.18 -14.86
C GLY A 276 -19.06 13.37 -15.98
N ARG A 277 -18.45 13.35 -17.18
CA ARG A 277 -18.85 12.43 -18.25
C ARG A 277 -18.15 11.09 -18.08
N ASP A 278 -18.70 10.04 -18.68
CA ASP A 278 -18.00 8.76 -18.80
C ASP A 278 -16.63 8.93 -19.47
N ALA A 279 -15.62 8.22 -18.96
CA ALA A 279 -14.25 8.27 -19.43
C ALA A 279 -13.79 6.98 -20.13
N VAL A 280 -14.67 6.01 -20.35
CA VAL A 280 -14.31 4.79 -21.09
C VAL A 280 -13.94 5.16 -22.52
N ASN A 281 -12.82 4.60 -22.99
CA ASN A 281 -12.33 4.82 -24.34
C ASN A 281 -11.80 3.49 -24.94
N PRO A 282 -11.49 3.42 -26.24
CA PRO A 282 -11.01 2.17 -26.86
C PRO A 282 -9.80 1.55 -26.15
N LEU A 283 -8.85 2.35 -25.64
CA LEU A 283 -7.70 1.84 -24.91
C LEU A 283 -8.11 1.14 -23.60
N SER A 284 -9.19 1.58 -22.94
CA SER A 284 -9.76 0.89 -21.76
C SER A 284 -10.13 -0.58 -22.09
N TYR A 285 -10.66 -0.86 -23.28
CA TYR A 285 -10.97 -2.24 -23.72
C TYR A 285 -9.71 -3.05 -23.99
N LEU A 286 -8.68 -2.43 -24.61
CA LEU A 286 -7.42 -3.12 -24.92
C LEU A 286 -6.65 -3.53 -23.65
N TRP A 287 -6.75 -2.75 -22.57
CA TRP A 287 -6.22 -3.15 -21.26
C TRP A 287 -6.89 -4.42 -20.71
N ILE A 288 -8.21 -4.54 -20.84
CA ILE A 288 -8.94 -5.76 -20.44
C ILE A 288 -8.53 -6.94 -21.32
N GLU A 289 -8.47 -6.73 -22.64
CA GLU A 289 -8.07 -7.76 -23.60
C GLU A 289 -6.66 -8.31 -23.31
N ALA A 290 -5.68 -7.43 -23.11
CA ALA A 290 -4.32 -7.83 -22.75
C ALA A 290 -4.28 -8.64 -21.44
N ALA A 291 -5.15 -8.32 -20.48
CA ALA A 291 -5.23 -9.07 -19.23
C ALA A 291 -5.95 -10.42 -19.34
N MET A 292 -6.90 -10.54 -20.28
CA MET A 292 -7.51 -11.83 -20.61
C MET A 292 -6.51 -12.76 -21.33
N ARG A 293 -5.64 -12.20 -22.18
CA ARG A 293 -4.64 -12.96 -22.94
C ARG A 293 -3.41 -13.34 -22.10
N VAL A 294 -2.91 -12.41 -21.29
CA VAL A 294 -1.78 -12.64 -20.36
C VAL A 294 -2.28 -12.60 -18.92
N THR A 295 -2.59 -13.78 -18.41
CA THR A 295 -3.25 -13.99 -17.10
C THR A 295 -2.28 -13.89 -15.91
N THR A 296 -1.33 -12.98 -15.95
CA THR A 296 -0.46 -12.66 -14.80
C THR A 296 -1.18 -11.78 -13.79
N ALA A 297 -0.68 -11.67 -12.55
CA ALA A 297 -1.34 -10.91 -11.50
C ALA A 297 -1.24 -9.37 -11.67
N HIS A 298 -0.21 -8.88 -12.36
CA HIS A 298 0.09 -7.44 -12.45
C HIS A 298 0.20 -6.91 -13.88
N PRO A 299 -0.12 -5.61 -14.09
CA PRO A 299 -0.84 -4.74 -13.15
C PRO A 299 -2.24 -5.30 -12.83
N THR A 300 -2.66 -5.12 -11.57
CA THR A 300 -4.04 -5.40 -11.18
C THR A 300 -4.93 -4.32 -11.79
N LEU A 301 -6.04 -4.72 -12.40
CA LEU A 301 -6.95 -3.77 -13.02
C LEU A 301 -8.04 -3.38 -12.02
N SER A 302 -8.37 -2.09 -11.96
CA SER A 302 -9.51 -1.59 -11.21
C SER A 302 -10.45 -0.86 -12.17
N ILE A 303 -11.74 -1.14 -12.09
CA ILE A 303 -12.78 -0.41 -12.82
C ILE A 303 -13.45 0.57 -11.88
N ARG A 304 -13.51 1.83 -12.32
CA ARG A 304 -14.33 2.86 -11.69
C ARG A 304 -15.75 2.79 -12.24
N TRP A 305 -16.70 2.49 -11.37
CA TRP A 305 -18.12 2.29 -11.67
C TRP A 305 -18.93 3.56 -11.40
N HIS A 306 -19.74 3.96 -12.36
CA HIS A 306 -20.83 4.92 -12.20
C HIS A 306 -22.02 4.52 -13.08
N GLU A 307 -23.17 5.14 -12.86
CA GLU A 307 -24.45 4.78 -13.48
C GLU A 307 -24.49 4.95 -15.00
N ASN A 308 -23.57 5.74 -15.55
CA ASN A 308 -23.50 6.06 -16.98
C ASN A 308 -22.42 5.28 -17.74
N ILE A 309 -21.77 4.29 -17.11
CA ILE A 309 -20.72 3.51 -17.75
C ILE A 309 -21.31 2.69 -18.92
N PRO A 310 -20.63 2.57 -20.08
CA PRO A 310 -21.09 1.73 -21.18
C PRO A 310 -21.33 0.29 -20.74
N ALA A 311 -22.54 -0.22 -20.99
CA ALA A 311 -22.94 -1.55 -20.54
C ALA A 311 -22.08 -2.67 -21.16
N ASP A 312 -21.65 -2.49 -22.40
CA ASP A 312 -20.76 -3.42 -23.10
C ASP A 312 -19.35 -3.44 -22.49
N PHE A 313 -18.80 -2.30 -22.06
CA PHE A 313 -17.54 -2.25 -21.30
C PHE A 313 -17.67 -2.96 -19.95
N ALA A 314 -18.76 -2.70 -19.22
CA ALA A 314 -19.03 -3.38 -17.96
C ALA A 314 -19.12 -4.90 -18.14
N MET A 315 -19.78 -5.37 -19.21
CA MET A 315 -19.83 -6.79 -19.55
C MET A 315 -18.46 -7.35 -19.89
N LYS A 316 -17.63 -6.64 -20.66
CA LYS A 316 -16.24 -7.04 -20.97
C LYS A 316 -15.38 -7.17 -19.70
N ALA A 317 -15.52 -6.25 -18.75
CA ALA A 317 -14.87 -6.35 -17.45
C ALA A 317 -15.38 -7.53 -16.61
N ALA A 318 -16.69 -7.83 -16.66
CA ALA A 318 -17.27 -9.01 -16.02
C ALA A 318 -16.79 -10.33 -16.66
N GLU A 319 -16.54 -10.36 -17.97
CA GLU A 319 -15.93 -11.51 -18.65
C GLU A 319 -14.52 -11.80 -18.11
N LEU A 320 -13.73 -10.76 -17.83
CA LEU A 320 -12.44 -10.89 -17.17
C LEU A 320 -12.59 -11.43 -15.73
N THR A 321 -13.57 -10.93 -14.96
CA THR A 321 -13.89 -11.50 -13.63
C THR A 321 -14.23 -12.99 -13.71
N ARG A 322 -14.99 -13.41 -14.72
CA ARG A 322 -15.38 -14.82 -14.96
C ARG A 322 -14.18 -15.75 -15.17
N MET A 323 -13.03 -15.23 -15.58
CA MET A 323 -11.80 -16.04 -15.74
C MET A 323 -11.19 -16.48 -14.40
N GLY A 324 -11.65 -15.93 -13.26
CA GLY A 324 -11.21 -16.36 -11.94
C GLY A 324 -9.84 -15.82 -11.51
N LEU A 325 -9.36 -14.74 -12.13
CA LEU A 325 -8.06 -14.13 -11.83
C LEU A 325 -8.07 -13.25 -10.57
N GLY A 326 -9.25 -12.98 -9.99
CA GLY A 326 -9.42 -12.11 -8.81
C GLY A 326 -9.45 -10.61 -9.11
N PHE A 327 -9.41 -10.21 -10.38
CA PHE A 327 -9.56 -8.83 -10.86
C PHE A 327 -10.43 -8.81 -12.14
N PRO A 328 -11.00 -7.67 -12.56
CA PRO A 328 -10.81 -6.34 -11.97
C PRO A 328 -11.48 -6.17 -10.61
N ALA A 329 -10.94 -5.23 -9.82
CA ALA A 329 -11.62 -4.71 -8.64
C ALA A 329 -12.59 -3.58 -9.03
N TRP A 330 -13.77 -3.53 -8.43
CA TRP A 330 -14.83 -2.56 -8.78
C TRP A 330 -14.96 -1.49 -7.69
N PHE A 331 -14.88 -0.22 -8.07
CA PHE A 331 -14.96 0.92 -7.15
C PHE A 331 -16.08 1.86 -7.55
N GLY A 332 -17.01 2.14 -6.63
CA GLY A 332 -18.11 3.08 -6.88
C GLY A 332 -17.65 4.53 -6.82
N ASP A 333 -17.78 5.24 -7.94
CA ASP A 333 -17.42 6.66 -8.06
C ASP A 333 -18.18 7.52 -7.05
N LYS A 334 -19.46 7.23 -6.79
CA LYS A 334 -20.27 8.01 -5.84
C LYS A 334 -19.63 8.09 -4.45
N SER A 335 -19.31 6.94 -3.85
CA SER A 335 -18.69 6.89 -2.52
C SER A 335 -17.27 7.43 -2.52
N SER A 336 -16.47 7.11 -3.55
CA SER A 336 -15.07 7.51 -3.63
C SER A 336 -14.91 9.02 -3.84
N ILE A 337 -15.72 9.63 -4.70
CA ILE A 337 -15.71 11.08 -4.96
C ILE A 337 -16.20 11.83 -3.71
N GLU A 338 -17.30 11.39 -3.09
CA GLU A 338 -17.79 11.98 -1.84
C GLU A 338 -16.74 11.93 -0.72
N TYR A 339 -16.04 10.81 -0.59
CA TYR A 339 -14.93 10.66 0.36
C TYR A 339 -13.82 11.68 0.10
N LEU A 340 -13.31 11.76 -1.14
CA LEU A 340 -12.21 12.67 -1.46
C LEU A 340 -12.57 14.15 -1.28
N VAL A 341 -13.79 14.54 -1.65
CA VAL A 341 -14.29 15.91 -1.42
C VAL A 341 -14.33 16.21 0.09
N ARG A 342 -14.80 15.27 0.92
CA ARG A 342 -14.76 15.42 2.39
C ARG A 342 -13.33 15.52 2.93
N MET A 343 -12.36 14.90 2.26
CA MET A 343 -10.93 15.01 2.60
C MET A 343 -10.28 16.31 2.08
N GLY A 344 -11.03 17.19 1.42
CA GLY A 344 -10.58 18.52 0.99
C GLY A 344 -10.20 18.64 -0.49
N ALA A 345 -10.42 17.59 -1.29
CA ALA A 345 -10.25 17.65 -2.74
C ALA A 345 -11.27 18.59 -3.39
N THR A 346 -10.90 19.22 -4.50
CA THR A 346 -11.92 19.80 -5.39
C THR A 346 -12.74 18.68 -6.04
N LEU A 347 -13.98 18.98 -6.48
CA LEU A 347 -14.81 17.99 -7.17
C LEU A 347 -14.14 17.48 -8.46
N GLU A 348 -13.46 18.36 -9.19
CA GLU A 348 -12.76 18.03 -10.44
C GLU A 348 -11.60 17.05 -10.18
N GLU A 349 -10.78 17.31 -9.16
CA GLU A 349 -9.70 16.40 -8.77
C GLU A 349 -10.23 15.09 -8.18
N ALA A 350 -11.31 15.15 -7.39
CA ALA A 350 -11.96 13.98 -6.85
C ALA A 350 -12.53 13.09 -7.96
N ARG A 351 -13.07 13.66 -9.03
CA ARG A 351 -13.50 12.90 -10.23
C ARG A 351 -12.35 12.28 -11.00
N ASP A 352 -11.14 12.80 -10.86
CA ASP A 352 -9.95 12.25 -11.52
C ASP A 352 -9.17 11.24 -10.67
N TYR A 353 -9.78 10.75 -9.58
CA TYR A 353 -9.12 9.81 -8.69
C TYR A 353 -8.70 8.51 -9.37
N CYS A 354 -7.70 7.86 -8.78
CA CYS A 354 -7.31 6.51 -9.10
C CYS A 354 -7.09 5.70 -7.83
N LEU A 355 -6.79 4.42 -8.01
CA LEU A 355 -6.50 3.50 -6.93
C LEU A 355 -5.00 3.29 -6.81
N ALA A 356 -4.50 3.33 -5.58
CA ALA A 356 -3.14 2.97 -5.23
C ALA A 356 -3.09 1.71 -4.37
N GLY A 357 -2.07 0.87 -4.58
CA GLY A 357 -1.93 -0.40 -3.89
C GLY A 357 -3.16 -1.30 -4.05
N CYS A 358 -3.80 -1.63 -2.92
CA CYS A 358 -5.02 -2.44 -2.89
C CYS A 358 -6.26 -1.62 -3.26
N VAL A 359 -6.74 -0.78 -2.33
CA VAL A 359 -8.05 -0.11 -2.39
C VAL A 359 -7.97 1.38 -2.05
N LEU A 360 -6.76 1.96 -2.07
CA LEU A 360 -6.55 3.32 -1.62
C LEU A 360 -7.05 4.29 -2.68
N THR A 361 -8.11 5.01 -2.36
CA THR A 361 -8.66 6.05 -3.23
C THR A 361 -7.81 7.31 -3.06
N VAL A 362 -7.04 7.67 -4.09
CA VAL A 362 -6.09 8.78 -4.04
C VAL A 362 -6.32 9.76 -5.18
N ILE A 363 -5.97 11.04 -4.93
CA ILE A 363 -5.81 12.00 -6.01
C ILE A 363 -4.42 11.74 -6.61
N PRO A 364 -4.32 11.39 -7.90
CA PRO A 364 -3.04 11.05 -8.50
C PRO A 364 -2.05 12.20 -8.30
N HIS A 365 -0.79 11.86 -8.06
CA HIS A 365 0.39 12.70 -7.90
C HIS A 365 0.31 13.86 -6.88
N LYS A 366 -0.76 13.96 -6.12
CA LYS A 366 -1.00 15.03 -5.12
C LYS A 366 -1.23 14.50 -3.71
N THR A 367 -1.41 13.20 -3.58
CA THR A 367 -1.62 12.48 -2.32
C THR A 367 -0.39 11.61 -2.03
N PRO A 368 0.22 11.69 -0.84
CA PRO A 368 1.45 10.99 -0.52
C PRO A 368 1.25 9.48 -0.33
N ALA A 369 2.35 8.75 -0.14
CA ALA A 369 2.28 7.32 0.16
C ALA A 369 1.51 7.12 1.46
N ALA A 370 0.66 6.11 1.44
CA ALA A 370 -0.07 5.71 2.61
C ALA A 370 0.83 5.14 3.72
N TRP A 371 0.48 5.46 4.96
CA TRP A 371 1.13 5.00 6.18
C TRP A 371 0.11 4.36 7.12
N PRO A 372 -0.02 3.02 7.13
CA PRO A 372 -1.05 2.37 7.91
C PRO A 372 -0.67 2.23 9.39
N ALA A 373 -1.60 2.53 10.28
CA ALA A 373 -1.71 1.86 11.56
C ALA A 373 -2.49 0.54 11.33
N ILE A 374 -1.97 -0.59 11.79
CA ILE A 374 -2.64 -1.89 11.63
C ILE A 374 -2.90 -2.44 13.01
N ILE A 375 -4.15 -2.80 13.33
CA ILE A 375 -4.53 -3.30 14.65
C ILE A 375 -5.38 -4.57 14.52
N SER A 376 -5.20 -5.53 15.42
CA SER A 376 -6.11 -6.68 15.56
C SER A 376 -7.26 -6.32 16.48
N MET A 377 -8.41 -6.01 15.90
CA MET A 377 -9.63 -5.75 16.65
C MET A 377 -10.05 -6.96 17.51
N PRO A 378 -9.93 -8.22 17.03
CA PRO A 378 -10.18 -9.40 17.85
C PRO A 378 -9.23 -9.60 19.01
N LYS A 379 -7.92 -9.33 18.84
CA LYS A 379 -6.96 -9.40 19.96
C LYS A 379 -7.35 -8.41 21.05
N VAL A 380 -7.78 -7.20 20.67
CA VAL A 380 -8.26 -6.21 21.65
C VAL A 380 -9.54 -6.68 22.35
N LEU A 381 -10.43 -7.40 21.66
CA LEU A 381 -11.61 -8.01 22.28
C LEU A 381 -11.20 -9.09 23.30
N GLU A 382 -10.30 -10.00 22.94
CA GLU A 382 -9.77 -11.03 23.84
C GLU A 382 -9.15 -10.40 25.10
N LEU A 383 -8.36 -9.34 24.95
CA LEU A 383 -7.82 -8.58 26.08
C LEU A 383 -8.94 -7.96 26.92
N THR A 384 -9.98 -7.41 26.30
CA THR A 384 -11.13 -6.83 27.02
C THR A 384 -11.82 -7.88 27.89
N LEU A 385 -12.09 -9.06 27.34
CA LEU A 385 -12.75 -10.16 28.05
C LEU A 385 -11.90 -10.70 29.21
N ASN A 386 -10.57 -10.57 29.12
CA ASN A 386 -9.60 -11.05 30.10
C ASN A 386 -8.98 -9.93 30.95
N ASN A 387 -9.69 -8.80 31.12
CA ASN A 387 -9.24 -7.67 31.95
C ASN A 387 -7.83 -7.20 31.59
N GLY A 388 -7.53 -7.03 30.31
CA GLY A 388 -6.23 -6.56 29.78
C GLY A 388 -5.11 -7.61 29.73
N VAL A 389 -5.36 -8.85 30.14
CA VAL A 389 -4.35 -9.93 30.14
C VAL A 389 -4.47 -10.77 28.87
N ASP A 390 -3.36 -10.97 28.15
CA ASP A 390 -3.30 -11.88 27.01
C ASP A 390 -3.22 -13.33 27.52
N PRO A 391 -4.24 -14.19 27.28
CA PRO A 391 -4.28 -15.54 27.82
C PRO A 391 -3.12 -16.42 27.36
N ARG A 392 -2.56 -16.14 26.17
CA ARG A 392 -1.45 -16.90 25.58
C ARG A 392 -0.13 -16.65 26.30
N THR A 393 0.14 -15.41 26.68
CA THR A 393 1.42 -15.01 27.29
C THR A 393 1.33 -14.82 28.81
N GLY A 394 0.12 -14.67 29.36
CA GLY A 394 -0.12 -14.34 30.78
C GLY A 394 0.27 -12.92 31.15
N LYS A 395 0.70 -12.09 30.18
CA LYS A 395 1.10 -10.71 30.40
C LYS A 395 -0.09 -9.77 30.27
N ARG A 396 -0.05 -8.68 31.04
CA ARG A 396 -1.00 -7.58 30.93
C ARG A 396 -0.49 -6.59 29.89
N PHE A 397 -1.25 -6.42 28.82
CA PHE A 397 -0.99 -5.39 27.80
C PHE A 397 -2.07 -4.32 27.78
N GLY A 398 -3.31 -4.68 28.10
CA GLY A 398 -4.45 -3.76 28.09
C GLY A 398 -4.71 -3.13 29.45
N LEU A 399 -5.65 -2.20 29.45
CA LEU A 399 -6.17 -1.55 30.64
C LEU A 399 -6.82 -2.56 31.61
N GLU A 400 -6.74 -2.28 32.90
CA GLU A 400 -7.46 -3.01 33.94
C GLU A 400 -8.84 -2.38 34.17
N ILE A 401 -9.83 -2.84 33.41
CA ILE A 401 -11.18 -2.23 33.38
C ILE A 401 -12.31 -3.25 33.57
N GLY A 402 -11.98 -4.43 34.09
CA GLY A 402 -12.91 -5.53 34.32
C GLY A 402 -12.76 -6.67 33.31
N ARG A 403 -13.28 -7.84 33.67
CA ARG A 403 -13.43 -9.02 32.79
C ARG A 403 -14.90 -9.22 32.42
N LEU A 404 -15.20 -10.16 31.53
CA LEU A 404 -16.58 -10.43 31.12
C LEU A 404 -17.55 -10.65 32.30
N GLU A 405 -17.09 -11.32 33.35
CA GLU A 405 -17.88 -11.57 34.55
C GLU A 405 -18.26 -10.31 35.34
N ASP A 406 -17.49 -9.22 35.21
CA ASP A 406 -17.70 -7.96 35.94
C ASP A 406 -18.72 -7.03 35.25
N PHE A 407 -19.05 -7.28 33.98
CA PHE A 407 -19.99 -6.46 33.21
C PHE A 407 -21.41 -7.00 33.38
N GLU A 408 -22.31 -6.19 33.93
CA GLU A 408 -23.71 -6.56 34.16
C GLU A 408 -24.59 -6.30 32.92
N THR A 409 -24.13 -5.42 32.02
CA THR A 409 -24.84 -5.09 30.78
C THR A 409 -23.94 -5.24 29.54
N PHE A 410 -24.56 -5.42 28.38
CA PHE A 410 -23.85 -5.45 27.10
C PHE A 410 -23.14 -4.11 26.83
N GLU A 411 -23.78 -3.01 27.21
CA GLU A 411 -23.25 -1.65 27.05
C GLU A 411 -21.95 -1.45 27.83
N GLU A 412 -21.87 -1.98 29.06
CA GLU A 412 -20.64 -1.93 29.87
C GLU A 412 -19.48 -2.68 29.21
N LEU A 413 -19.73 -3.88 28.67
CA LEU A 413 -18.74 -4.64 27.90
C LEU A 413 -18.30 -3.87 26.65
N TYR A 414 -19.26 -3.33 25.88
CA TYR A 414 -18.96 -2.63 24.64
C TYR A 414 -18.18 -1.33 24.90
N ASP A 415 -18.51 -0.60 25.97
CA ASP A 415 -17.74 0.57 26.41
C ASP A 415 -16.34 0.20 26.91
N ALA A 416 -16.18 -0.93 27.61
CA ALA A 416 -14.87 -1.44 27.99
C ALA A 416 -14.01 -1.76 26.74
N TYR A 417 -14.60 -2.41 25.75
CA TYR A 417 -13.96 -2.69 24.47
C TYR A 417 -13.50 -1.41 23.76
N LYS A 418 -14.40 -0.42 23.63
CA LYS A 418 -14.08 0.90 23.05
C LYS A 418 -12.92 1.59 23.77
N LYS A 419 -12.83 1.47 25.11
CA LYS A 419 -11.71 2.01 25.91
C LYS A 419 -10.39 1.30 25.60
N GLN A 420 -10.40 -0.03 25.48
CA GLN A 420 -9.19 -0.80 25.12
C GLN A 420 -8.70 -0.45 23.71
N VAL A 421 -9.61 -0.40 22.74
CA VAL A 421 -9.26 0.00 21.35
C VAL A 421 -8.67 1.41 21.32
N ARG A 422 -9.28 2.38 22.03
CA ARG A 422 -8.75 3.74 22.12
C ARG A 422 -7.34 3.78 22.73
N HIS A 423 -7.08 2.98 23.77
CA HIS A 423 -5.78 2.90 24.42
C HIS A 423 -4.68 2.47 23.44
N PHE A 424 -4.89 1.33 22.76
CA PHE A 424 -3.91 0.81 21.82
C PHE A 424 -3.75 1.67 20.58
N LEU A 425 -4.84 2.24 20.07
CA LEU A 425 -4.76 3.13 18.92
C LEU A 425 -3.96 4.38 19.24
N THR A 426 -4.27 5.07 20.34
CA THR A 426 -3.52 6.26 20.77
C THR A 426 -2.02 5.97 20.88
N ARG A 427 -1.66 4.83 21.47
CA ARG A 427 -0.26 4.40 21.57
C ARG A 427 0.35 4.16 20.18
N SER A 428 -0.28 3.31 19.37
CA SER A 428 0.24 2.93 18.05
C SER A 428 0.40 4.13 17.10
N THR A 429 -0.55 5.08 17.12
CA THR A 429 -0.51 6.26 16.25
C THR A 429 0.59 7.23 16.66
N GLU A 430 0.85 7.39 17.96
CA GLU A 430 1.95 8.21 18.45
C GLU A 430 3.30 7.64 17.98
N ASP A 431 3.50 6.34 18.13
CA ASP A 431 4.74 5.70 17.70
C ASP A 431 4.91 5.75 16.17
N LEU A 432 3.82 5.58 15.40
CA LEU A 432 3.86 5.67 13.94
C LEU A 432 4.13 7.10 13.44
N ASN A 433 3.61 8.11 14.12
CA ASN A 433 3.90 9.51 13.80
C ASN A 433 5.41 9.79 13.97
N GLN A 434 6.00 9.37 15.09
CA GLN A 434 7.44 9.51 15.34
C GLN A 434 8.26 8.76 14.28
N MET A 435 7.83 7.55 13.92
CA MET A 435 8.48 6.75 12.90
C MET A 435 8.47 7.43 11.53
N ARG A 436 7.31 7.91 11.07
CA ARG A 436 7.18 8.56 9.76
C ARG A 436 8.09 9.78 9.66
N LEU A 437 8.11 10.61 10.71
CA LEU A 437 9.00 11.78 10.79
C LEU A 437 10.47 11.35 10.72
N PHE A 438 10.87 10.39 11.54
CA PHE A 438 12.24 9.89 11.59
C PHE A 438 12.70 9.34 10.24
N ARG A 439 11.88 8.49 9.61
CA ARG A 439 12.18 7.87 8.32
C ARG A 439 12.32 8.89 7.20
N SER A 440 11.39 9.84 7.09
CA SER A 440 11.44 10.87 6.04
C SER A 440 12.73 11.70 6.07
N SER A 441 13.35 11.84 7.25
CA SER A 441 14.62 12.56 7.41
C SER A 441 15.85 11.77 6.98
N LEU A 442 15.77 10.43 6.90
CA LEU A 442 16.91 9.55 6.58
C LEU A 442 16.89 9.03 5.15
N VAL A 443 15.71 8.67 4.65
CA VAL A 443 15.54 8.02 3.34
C VAL A 443 14.43 8.69 2.53
N PRO A 444 14.61 9.96 2.11
CA PRO A 444 13.63 10.65 1.27
C PRO A 444 13.49 9.95 -0.09
N GLN A 445 12.27 9.91 -0.63
CA GLN A 445 12.01 9.32 -1.94
C GLN A 445 12.33 10.33 -3.06
N LEU A 446 13.58 10.39 -3.50
CA LEU A 446 14.08 11.44 -4.37
C LEU A 446 13.48 11.37 -5.78
N PHE A 447 13.60 10.23 -6.46
CA PHE A 447 13.09 10.10 -7.83
C PHE A 447 11.57 10.25 -7.87
N ALA A 448 10.85 9.65 -6.91
CA ALA A 448 9.40 9.80 -6.81
C ALA A 448 9.00 11.27 -6.66
N SER A 449 9.71 12.04 -5.83
CA SER A 449 9.43 13.48 -5.60
C SER A 449 9.36 14.32 -6.88
N CYS A 450 10.10 13.95 -7.92
CA CYS A 450 10.07 14.63 -9.22
C CYS A 450 8.71 14.52 -9.92
N LEU A 451 7.90 13.54 -9.55
CA LEU A 451 6.61 13.17 -10.13
C LEU A 451 5.41 13.46 -9.20
N PHE A 452 5.59 14.28 -8.16
CA PHE A 452 4.52 14.67 -7.24
C PHE A 452 4.43 16.19 -7.07
N ASP A 453 3.20 16.69 -7.06
CA ASP A 453 2.88 18.06 -6.74
C ASP A 453 2.65 18.22 -5.23
N ASP A 454 3.27 19.15 -4.51
CA ASP A 454 4.15 20.24 -4.96
C ASP A 454 5.60 19.99 -4.46
N CYS A 455 6.10 18.75 -4.52
CA CYS A 455 7.33 18.30 -3.86
C CYS A 455 8.57 19.13 -4.24
N ILE A 456 8.77 19.41 -5.54
CA ILE A 456 9.88 20.25 -6.02
C ILE A 456 9.79 21.65 -5.39
N LYS A 457 8.63 22.29 -5.48
CA LYS A 457 8.40 23.65 -4.95
C LYS A 457 8.57 23.72 -3.43
N ARG A 458 8.15 22.68 -2.70
CA ARG A 458 8.29 22.62 -1.24
C ARG A 458 9.67 22.19 -0.78
N GLY A 459 10.46 21.51 -1.62
CA GLY A 459 11.74 20.94 -1.22
C GLY A 459 11.60 19.76 -0.26
N GLN A 460 10.51 19.00 -0.39
CA GLN A 460 10.16 17.91 0.52
C GLN A 460 9.63 16.72 -0.28
N ASP A 461 9.93 15.51 0.18
CA ASP A 461 9.46 14.29 -0.49
C ASP A 461 7.96 14.03 -0.22
N PRO A 462 7.31 13.12 -0.99
CA PRO A 462 5.91 12.78 -0.79
C PRO A 462 5.58 12.39 0.65
N THR A 463 6.40 11.54 1.27
CA THR A 463 6.16 11.06 2.63
C THR A 463 6.49 12.11 3.70
N GLY A 464 7.38 13.06 3.36
CA GLY A 464 7.88 14.16 4.19
C GLY A 464 7.08 15.47 4.18
N GLY A 465 5.87 15.50 3.61
CA GLY A 465 5.01 16.69 3.60
C GLY A 465 4.98 17.47 2.27
N GLY A 466 5.69 17.00 1.24
CA GLY A 466 5.78 17.67 -0.07
C GLY A 466 4.48 17.67 -0.88
N CYS A 467 3.61 16.68 -0.66
CA CYS A 467 2.35 16.54 -1.39
C CYS A 467 1.30 17.59 -0.99
N ARG A 468 0.46 17.99 -1.96
CA ARG A 468 -0.62 18.96 -1.76
C ARG A 468 -1.64 18.52 -0.72
N TYR A 469 -2.13 17.28 -0.80
CA TYR A 469 -3.12 16.72 0.12
C TYR A 469 -2.47 15.75 1.09
N GLN A 470 -2.34 16.15 2.36
CA GLN A 470 -1.83 15.26 3.41
C GLN A 470 -2.94 14.41 4.05
N GLN A 471 -4.19 14.87 3.96
CA GLN A 471 -5.35 14.17 4.53
C GLN A 471 -5.63 12.87 3.75
N GLY A 472 -6.06 11.82 4.46
CA GLY A 472 -6.48 10.56 3.85
C GLY A 472 -5.36 9.55 3.57
N THR A 473 -4.14 9.79 4.06
CA THR A 473 -2.97 8.90 3.87
C THR A 473 -2.44 8.27 5.15
N MET A 474 -2.87 8.76 6.30
CA MET A 474 -2.64 8.16 7.62
C MET A 474 -3.90 7.39 7.96
N TYR A 475 -3.92 6.07 7.79
CA TYR A 475 -5.14 5.31 8.00
C TYR A 475 -4.97 4.13 8.94
N LEU A 476 -6.07 3.78 9.59
CA LEU A 476 -6.20 2.57 10.39
C LEU A 476 -6.71 1.42 9.52
N LEU A 477 -6.04 0.28 9.59
CA LEU A 477 -6.52 -1.04 9.16
C LEU A 477 -7.04 -1.81 10.39
N PRO A 478 -8.36 -1.82 10.62
CA PRO A 478 -8.96 -2.60 11.70
C PRO A 478 -9.13 -4.06 11.25
N ILE A 479 -8.13 -4.89 11.50
CA ILE A 479 -8.17 -6.32 11.15
C ILE A 479 -9.24 -7.02 12.00
N GLY A 480 -10.12 -7.79 11.35
CA GLY A 480 -11.10 -8.66 12.03
C GLY A 480 -12.22 -7.93 12.75
N ILE A 481 -12.58 -6.72 12.31
CA ILE A 481 -13.67 -5.96 12.94
C ILE A 481 -15.04 -6.66 12.80
N ILE A 482 -15.26 -7.43 11.73
CA ILE A 482 -16.48 -8.22 11.55
C ILE A 482 -16.52 -9.41 12.51
N ASP A 483 -15.38 -10.09 12.75
CA ASP A 483 -15.30 -11.14 13.78
C ASP A 483 -15.69 -10.58 15.16
N VAL A 484 -15.30 -9.35 15.47
CA VAL A 484 -15.71 -8.66 16.70
C VAL A 484 -17.20 -8.33 16.71
N ALA A 485 -17.76 -7.85 15.60
CA ALA A 485 -19.19 -7.56 15.51
C ALA A 485 -20.04 -8.83 15.74
N ASP A 486 -19.66 -9.95 15.11
CA ASP A 486 -20.29 -11.24 15.31
C ASP A 486 -20.12 -11.74 16.76
N SER A 487 -18.94 -11.59 17.35
CA SER A 487 -18.66 -11.96 18.75
C SER A 487 -19.54 -11.15 19.71
N LEU A 488 -19.60 -9.83 19.53
CA LEU A 488 -20.42 -8.95 20.35
C LEU A 488 -21.90 -9.26 20.18
N ALA A 489 -22.36 -9.54 18.96
CA ALA A 489 -23.73 -9.96 18.70
C ALA A 489 -24.06 -11.28 19.42
N ALA A 490 -23.16 -12.27 19.36
CA ALA A 490 -23.33 -13.55 20.03
C ALA A 490 -23.36 -13.41 21.56
N ILE A 491 -22.47 -12.60 22.16
CA ILE A 491 -22.50 -12.30 23.59
C ILE A 491 -23.80 -11.57 23.96
N GLY A 492 -24.13 -10.48 23.25
CA GLY A 492 -25.35 -9.70 23.48
C GLY A 492 -26.59 -10.59 23.50
N LYS A 493 -26.73 -11.47 22.50
CA LYS A 493 -27.88 -12.34 22.35
C LYS A 493 -27.90 -13.48 23.38
N CYS A 494 -26.84 -14.29 23.42
CA CYS A 494 -26.84 -15.55 24.15
C CYS A 494 -26.57 -15.38 25.65
N VAL A 495 -25.88 -14.30 26.06
CA VAL A 495 -25.49 -14.05 27.45
C VAL A 495 -26.42 -13.01 28.10
N TYR A 496 -26.60 -11.84 27.48
CA TYR A 496 -27.33 -10.73 28.11
C TYR A 496 -28.84 -10.77 27.86
N GLU A 497 -29.29 -11.01 26.62
CA GLU A 497 -30.73 -11.03 26.31
C GLU A 497 -31.42 -12.33 26.69
N GLU A 498 -30.91 -13.47 26.17
CA GLU A 498 -31.55 -14.77 26.34
C GLU A 498 -31.09 -15.51 27.60
N GLY A 499 -29.95 -15.14 28.18
CA GLY A 499 -29.38 -15.78 29.37
C GLY A 499 -29.07 -17.27 29.22
N ARG A 500 -28.90 -17.76 27.98
CA ARG A 500 -28.68 -19.18 27.67
C ARG A 500 -27.27 -19.65 27.99
N ILE A 501 -26.32 -18.72 28.04
CA ILE A 501 -24.92 -19.00 28.37
C ILE A 501 -24.51 -18.10 29.53
N ALA A 502 -24.07 -18.70 30.64
CA ALA A 502 -23.50 -17.93 31.74
C ALA A 502 -22.14 -17.32 31.35
N ARG A 503 -21.85 -16.09 31.80
CA ARG A 503 -20.57 -15.38 31.56
C ARG A 503 -19.34 -16.26 31.84
N THR A 504 -19.30 -16.91 33.01
CA THR A 504 -18.24 -17.84 33.41
C THR A 504 -18.15 -19.07 32.50
N GLY A 505 -19.30 -19.60 32.08
CA GLY A 505 -19.38 -20.74 31.17
C GLY A 505 -18.84 -20.42 29.78
N LEU A 506 -19.08 -19.19 29.29
CA LEU A 506 -18.48 -18.70 28.04
C LEU A 506 -16.96 -18.60 28.19
N MET A 507 -16.46 -17.90 29.22
CA MET A 507 -15.01 -17.74 29.41
C MET A 507 -14.27 -19.07 29.54
N GLU A 508 -14.85 -20.04 30.25
CA GLU A 508 -14.29 -21.39 30.32
C GLU A 508 -14.23 -22.06 28.94
N ALA A 509 -15.32 -21.97 28.16
CA ALA A 509 -15.38 -22.55 26.82
C ALA A 509 -14.36 -21.93 25.87
N LEU A 510 -14.18 -20.61 25.89
CA LEU A 510 -13.15 -19.93 25.08
C LEU A 510 -11.74 -20.41 25.46
N ARG A 511 -11.44 -20.51 26.76
CA ARG A 511 -10.13 -20.92 27.27
C ARG A 511 -9.72 -22.32 26.81
N VAL A 512 -10.68 -23.23 26.68
CA VAL A 512 -10.44 -24.61 26.21
C VAL A 512 -10.73 -24.79 24.72
N ASN A 513 -10.87 -23.68 23.96
CA ASN A 513 -11.20 -23.70 22.53
C ASN A 513 -12.42 -24.59 22.20
N PHE A 514 -13.46 -24.48 23.04
CA PHE A 514 -14.71 -25.25 22.99
C PHE A 514 -14.55 -26.78 23.12
N GLU A 515 -13.38 -27.29 23.50
CA GLU A 515 -13.19 -28.72 23.75
C GLU A 515 -14.13 -29.18 24.88
N GLY A 516 -14.99 -30.15 24.58
CA GLY A 516 -16.05 -30.61 25.49
C GLY A 516 -17.22 -29.65 25.71
N ARG A 517 -17.30 -28.53 24.96
CA ARG A 517 -18.32 -27.46 25.08
C ARG A 517 -19.00 -27.11 23.74
N GLU A 518 -19.18 -28.13 22.89
CA GLU A 518 -19.78 -27.98 21.56
C GLU A 518 -21.25 -27.51 21.59
N ASP A 519 -21.97 -27.76 22.69
CA ASP A 519 -23.31 -27.23 22.96
C ASP A 519 -23.32 -25.69 22.99
N LEU A 520 -22.34 -25.09 23.69
CA LEU A 520 -22.16 -23.64 23.72
C LEU A 520 -21.73 -23.11 22.37
N ARG A 521 -20.77 -23.78 21.72
CA ARG A 521 -20.29 -23.39 20.38
C ARG A 521 -21.43 -23.35 19.35
N ARG A 522 -22.30 -24.36 19.33
CA ARG A 522 -23.48 -24.38 18.45
C ARG A 522 -24.46 -23.26 18.75
N THR A 523 -24.65 -22.93 20.02
CA THR A 523 -25.53 -21.84 20.44
C THR A 523 -24.99 -20.50 19.94
N LEU A 524 -23.68 -20.26 20.05
CA LEU A 524 -23.02 -19.04 19.54
C LEU A 524 -23.03 -18.96 18.00
N LEU A 525 -22.77 -20.09 17.32
CA LEU A 525 -22.84 -20.16 15.86
C LEU A 525 -24.24 -19.86 15.31
N ALA A 526 -25.29 -20.17 16.07
CA ALA A 526 -26.68 -19.89 15.70
C ALA A 526 -27.14 -18.46 16.01
N ALA A 527 -26.34 -17.66 16.75
CA ALA A 527 -26.63 -16.24 16.97
C ALA A 527 -26.53 -15.47 15.63
N PRO A 528 -27.14 -14.26 15.52
CA PRO A 528 -27.02 -13.39 14.36
C PRO A 528 -25.57 -13.26 13.84
N LYS A 529 -25.41 -13.21 12.52
CA LYS A 529 -24.10 -13.08 11.84
C LYS A 529 -24.17 -12.03 10.74
N TYR A 530 -23.17 -11.17 10.70
CA TYR A 530 -23.03 -10.09 9.72
C TYR A 530 -23.06 -10.65 8.29
N GLY A 531 -23.66 -9.88 7.38
CA GLY A 531 -23.75 -10.24 5.96
C GLY A 531 -24.93 -11.13 5.61
N ASN A 532 -25.90 -11.29 6.51
CA ASN A 532 -27.17 -11.99 6.27
C ASN A 532 -28.40 -11.08 6.29
N ASP A 533 -28.21 -9.76 6.17
CA ASP A 533 -29.29 -8.74 6.23
C ASP A 533 -30.06 -8.83 7.56
N ASP A 534 -29.31 -8.80 8.67
CA ASP A 534 -29.83 -8.88 10.04
C ASP A 534 -29.43 -7.61 10.80
N ASP A 535 -30.41 -6.72 10.96
CA ASP A 535 -30.27 -5.41 11.61
C ASP A 535 -29.59 -5.47 12.99
N TYR A 536 -29.70 -6.58 13.71
CA TYR A 536 -29.11 -6.72 15.05
C TYR A 536 -27.58 -6.65 15.00
N VAL A 537 -26.96 -7.47 14.15
CA VAL A 537 -25.50 -7.54 14.01
C VAL A 537 -24.97 -6.49 13.03
N ASP A 538 -25.75 -6.17 11.99
CA ASP A 538 -25.40 -5.12 11.04
C ASP A 538 -25.39 -3.74 11.73
N GLY A 539 -26.30 -3.52 12.69
CA GLY A 539 -26.32 -2.34 13.55
C GLY A 539 -25.07 -2.20 14.43
N ILE A 540 -24.57 -3.31 15.00
CA ILE A 540 -23.33 -3.33 15.78
C ILE A 540 -22.13 -2.97 14.88
N ALA A 541 -22.01 -3.62 13.72
CA ALA A 541 -20.93 -3.34 12.78
C ALA A 541 -20.95 -1.88 12.30
N ALA A 542 -22.13 -1.34 11.98
CA ALA A 542 -22.29 0.04 11.56
C ALA A 542 -21.92 1.04 12.67
N ASP A 543 -22.31 0.76 13.92
CA ASP A 543 -21.94 1.59 15.06
C ASP A 543 -20.43 1.58 15.30
N MET A 544 -19.79 0.41 15.26
CA MET A 544 -18.35 0.29 15.40
C MET A 544 -17.61 1.14 14.36
N TYR A 545 -17.96 1.05 13.08
CA TYR A 545 -17.31 1.86 12.04
C TYR A 545 -17.56 3.35 12.20
N ARG A 546 -18.77 3.76 12.60
CA ARG A 546 -19.08 5.16 12.88
C ARG A 546 -18.23 5.69 14.03
N TRP A 547 -18.21 4.96 15.15
CA TRP A 547 -17.42 5.29 16.33
C TRP A 547 -15.92 5.37 16.02
N LEU A 548 -15.38 4.39 15.28
CA LEU A 548 -13.99 4.41 14.83
C LEU A 548 -13.70 5.64 13.96
N GLY A 549 -14.57 5.96 13.01
CA GLY A 549 -14.43 7.15 12.16
C GLY A 549 -14.37 8.45 12.96
N GLU A 550 -15.30 8.62 13.91
CA GLU A 550 -15.35 9.80 14.80
C GLU A 550 -14.10 9.89 15.68
N MET A 551 -13.68 8.77 16.27
CA MET A 551 -12.49 8.72 17.11
C MET A 551 -11.23 9.07 16.32
N LEU A 552 -11.03 8.45 15.13
CA LEU A 552 -9.85 8.68 14.30
C LEU A 552 -9.78 10.11 13.78
N GLY A 553 -10.92 10.72 13.45
CA GLY A 553 -11.00 12.15 13.10
C GLY A 553 -10.52 13.08 14.23
N GLY A 554 -10.51 12.61 15.47
CA GLY A 554 -9.94 13.30 16.63
C GLY A 554 -8.42 13.13 16.81
N ILE A 555 -7.79 12.12 16.18
CA ILE A 555 -6.37 11.80 16.38
C ILE A 555 -5.52 12.55 15.35
N ASP A 556 -4.59 13.37 15.84
CA ASP A 556 -3.62 14.08 15.01
C ASP A 556 -2.61 13.13 14.37
N ALA A 557 -2.29 13.39 13.11
CA ALA A 557 -1.26 12.69 12.35
C ALA A 557 -0.23 13.70 11.81
N CYS A 558 0.88 13.19 11.26
CA CYS A 558 1.92 14.02 10.68
C CYS A 558 1.37 15.04 9.64
N TYR A 559 2.04 16.18 9.55
CA TYR A 559 1.77 17.22 8.53
C TYR A 559 0.34 17.79 8.55
N GLY A 560 -0.29 17.84 9.73
CA GLY A 560 -1.61 18.43 9.93
C GLY A 560 -2.77 17.56 9.45
N ALA A 561 -2.50 16.28 9.13
CA ALA A 561 -3.53 15.32 8.77
C ALA A 561 -4.22 14.74 10.01
N LYS A 562 -5.37 14.10 9.79
CA LYS A 562 -6.07 13.25 10.76
C LYS A 562 -6.03 11.79 10.31
N TYR A 563 -6.05 10.88 11.28
CA TYR A 563 -6.22 9.46 10.96
C TYR A 563 -7.62 9.21 10.37
N VAL A 564 -7.70 8.26 9.44
CA VAL A 564 -8.98 7.81 8.85
C VAL A 564 -9.06 6.29 8.84
N CYS A 565 -10.26 5.72 8.77
CA CYS A 565 -10.41 4.27 8.66
C CYS A 565 -10.28 3.83 7.20
N ALA A 566 -9.45 2.81 6.94
CA ALA A 566 -9.35 2.12 5.65
C ALA A 566 -9.59 0.61 5.87
N PRO A 567 -10.85 0.13 5.74
CA PRO A 567 -11.24 -1.21 6.14
C PRO A 567 -10.81 -2.27 5.12
N HIS A 568 -9.52 -2.63 5.13
CA HIS A 568 -8.99 -3.78 4.41
C HIS A 568 -7.95 -4.50 5.27
N SER A 569 -7.65 -5.77 4.95
CA SER A 569 -6.74 -6.57 5.79
C SER A 569 -5.45 -6.98 5.09
N ILE A 570 -5.34 -6.81 3.76
CA ILE A 570 -4.27 -7.39 2.95
C ILE A 570 -4.20 -8.90 3.20
N SER A 571 -3.14 -9.39 3.85
CA SER A 571 -3.07 -10.75 4.39
C SER A 571 -2.78 -10.79 5.88
N PHE A 572 -2.89 -9.65 6.59
CA PHE A 572 -2.59 -9.54 8.01
C PHE A 572 -3.55 -10.35 8.91
N GLN A 573 -4.77 -10.64 8.46
CA GLN A 573 -5.71 -11.51 9.17
C GLN A 573 -5.12 -12.89 9.48
N GLY A 574 -4.24 -13.42 8.62
CA GLY A 574 -3.57 -14.71 8.82
C GLY A 574 -2.63 -14.74 10.03
N PRO A 575 -1.54 -13.94 10.04
CA PRO A 575 -0.64 -13.87 11.19
C PRO A 575 -1.33 -13.33 12.45
N ALA A 576 -2.23 -12.35 12.32
CA ALA A 576 -3.02 -11.84 13.45
C ALA A 576 -3.82 -12.94 14.14
N GLY A 577 -4.64 -13.65 13.37
CA GLY A 577 -5.56 -14.66 13.88
C GLY A 577 -4.84 -15.82 14.58
N LYS A 578 -3.61 -16.16 14.18
CA LYS A 578 -2.79 -17.18 14.87
C LYS A 578 -2.47 -16.84 16.32
N THR A 579 -2.54 -15.56 16.68
CA THR A 579 -2.24 -15.10 18.05
C THR A 579 -3.47 -14.91 18.90
N VAL A 580 -4.67 -14.92 18.30
CA VAL A 580 -5.96 -14.73 18.98
C VAL A 580 -6.51 -16.10 19.38
N GLY A 581 -6.99 -16.22 20.62
CA GLY A 581 -7.69 -17.42 21.09
C GLY A 581 -9.07 -17.60 20.44
N ALA A 582 -9.84 -18.55 20.96
CA ALA A 582 -11.22 -18.71 20.53
C ALA A 582 -12.03 -17.44 20.86
N LEU A 583 -12.86 -17.01 19.92
CA LEU A 583 -13.81 -15.91 20.10
C LEU A 583 -15.23 -16.47 20.29
N PRO A 584 -16.10 -15.74 21.02
CA PRO A 584 -17.54 -16.01 21.08
C PRO A 584 -18.18 -16.04 19.70
#